data_AF-A0A1W1CLL6-F1
#
_entry.id   AF-A0A1W1CLL6-F1
#
_cell.length_a   1.000
_cell.length_b   1.000
_cell.length_c   1.000
_cell.angle_alpha   90.00
_cell.angle_beta   90.00
_cell.angle_gamma   90.00
#
_symmetry.space_group_name_H-M   'P 1'
#
loop_
_entity.id
_entity.type
_entity.pdbx_description
1 polymer ?
#
loop_
_entity_poly.entity_id
_entity_poly.type
_entity_poly.pdbx_seq_one_letter_code
_entity_poly.pdbx_strand_id
1 'polypeptide(L)'
;MSKALSGVETSIEKFMKMMDDTEKIIEQVDKKLKELRKKVEPMEVEVLETSSKLKDVERVLHDKLNKAKRVKKLYLNSKTDGEMRMHEKDYEKLMKDVHKLDKEYAELKEKYTKLVFTEDKLLEKEMELEEKKGELYHKREHYMKRAEHIMKRLSTKINRTRTA
;
A
#
# COMPACT_ATOMS: atom_id res chain seq x y z
N MET A 1 -40.52 -41.52 -7.93
CA MET A 1 -39.32 -41.19 -7.11
C MET A 1 -38.11 -40.77 -7.94
N SER A 2 -37.76 -41.43 -9.06
CA SER A 2 -36.47 -41.15 -9.75
C SER A 2 -36.32 -39.73 -10.31
N LYS A 3 -37.35 -39.13 -10.95
CA LYS A 3 -37.29 -37.76 -11.48
C LYS A 3 -37.07 -36.66 -10.42
N ALA A 4 -37.60 -36.86 -9.21
CA ALA A 4 -37.47 -35.89 -8.12
C ALA A 4 -36.10 -35.98 -7.44
N LEU A 5 -35.50 -37.18 -7.39
CA LEU A 5 -34.12 -37.38 -6.93
C LEU A 5 -33.12 -36.84 -7.96
N SER A 6 -33.32 -37.14 -9.24
CA SER A 6 -32.41 -36.68 -10.31
C SER A 6 -32.38 -35.15 -10.45
N GLY A 7 -33.52 -34.47 -10.25
CA GLY A 7 -33.60 -33.00 -10.26
C GLY A 7 -32.89 -32.34 -9.08
N VAL A 8 -32.78 -33.04 -7.94
CA VAL A 8 -32.01 -32.53 -6.79
C VAL A 8 -30.52 -32.83 -6.95
N GLU A 9 -30.14 -34.00 -7.49
CA GLU A 9 -28.76 -34.31 -7.85
C GLU A 9 -28.17 -33.27 -8.81
N THR A 10 -28.89 -32.94 -9.89
CA THR A 10 -28.45 -31.88 -10.82
C THR A 10 -28.37 -30.50 -10.17
N SER A 11 -29.20 -30.22 -9.17
CA SER A 11 -29.15 -28.95 -8.44
C SER A 11 -27.94 -28.90 -7.51
N ILE A 12 -27.62 -30.00 -6.83
CA ILE A 12 -26.43 -30.13 -5.98
C ILE A 12 -25.15 -30.00 -6.82
N GLU A 13 -25.07 -30.70 -7.96
CA GLU A 13 -23.92 -30.60 -8.88
C GLU A 13 -23.69 -29.16 -9.37
N LYS A 14 -24.78 -28.43 -9.68
CA LYS A 14 -24.67 -27.01 -10.06
C LYS A 14 -24.12 -26.14 -8.93
N PHE A 15 -24.54 -26.37 -7.68
CA PHE A 15 -24.00 -25.64 -6.54
C PHE A 15 -22.54 -25.97 -6.27
N MET A 16 -22.15 -27.24 -6.36
CA MET A 16 -20.75 -27.66 -6.23
C MET A 16 -19.88 -26.97 -7.28
N LYS A 17 -20.30 -26.96 -8.56
CA LYS A 17 -19.57 -26.23 -9.61
C LYS A 17 -19.46 -24.74 -9.32
N MET A 18 -20.55 -24.09 -8.88
CA MET A 18 -20.51 -22.66 -8.52
C MET A 18 -19.59 -22.38 -7.33
N MET A 19 -19.52 -23.29 -6.35
CA MET A 19 -18.59 -23.18 -5.22
C MET A 19 -17.14 -23.34 -5.69
N ASP A 20 -16.84 -24.36 -6.49
CA ASP A 20 -15.50 -24.60 -7.04
C ASP A 20 -15.01 -23.43 -7.89
N ASP A 21 -15.88 -22.86 -8.72
CA ASP A 21 -15.57 -21.69 -9.53
C ASP A 21 -15.30 -20.46 -8.66
N THR A 22 -16.09 -20.28 -7.58
CA THR A 22 -15.87 -19.18 -6.62
C THR A 22 -14.55 -19.37 -5.88
N GLU A 23 -14.21 -20.59 -5.48
CA GLU A 23 -12.95 -20.92 -4.79
C GLU A 23 -11.73 -20.65 -5.66
N LYS A 24 -11.79 -21.01 -6.95
CA LYS A 24 -10.74 -20.65 -7.93
C LYS A 24 -10.56 -19.15 -8.08
N ILE A 25 -11.65 -18.37 -8.08
CA ILE A 25 -11.56 -16.91 -8.18
C ILE A 25 -10.93 -16.35 -6.88
N ILE A 26 -11.31 -16.86 -5.72
CA ILE A 26 -10.70 -16.48 -4.43
C ILE A 26 -9.19 -16.75 -4.46
N GLU A 27 -8.75 -17.93 -4.91
CA GLU A 27 -7.33 -18.25 -5.04
C GLU A 27 -6.59 -17.30 -6.00
N GLN A 28 -7.21 -16.90 -7.11
CA GLN A 28 -6.64 -15.92 -8.03
C GLN A 28 -6.50 -14.54 -7.39
N VAL A 29 -7.51 -14.11 -6.62
CA VAL A 29 -7.46 -12.85 -5.86
C VAL A 29 -6.35 -12.91 -4.80
N ASP A 30 -6.22 -14.03 -4.09
CA ASP A 30 -5.15 -14.23 -3.10
C ASP A 30 -3.75 -14.17 -3.70
N LYS A 31 -3.55 -14.74 -4.89
CA LYS A 31 -2.29 -14.62 -5.61
C LYS A 31 -1.98 -13.16 -5.94
N LYS A 32 -2.97 -12.42 -6.45
CA LYS A 32 -2.82 -10.99 -6.76
C LYS A 32 -2.52 -10.15 -5.51
N LEU A 33 -3.20 -10.40 -4.39
CA LEU A 33 -2.94 -9.75 -3.11
C LEU A 33 -1.51 -10.00 -2.63
N LYS A 34 -1.03 -11.24 -2.69
CA LYS A 34 0.35 -11.57 -2.32
C LYS A 34 1.38 -10.87 -3.21
N GLU A 35 1.12 -10.78 -4.51
CA GLU A 35 2.00 -10.06 -5.44
C GLU A 35 1.99 -8.55 -5.20
N LEU A 36 0.85 -7.98 -4.80
CA LEU A 36 0.71 -6.58 -4.43
C LEU A 36 1.49 -6.27 -3.15
N ARG A 37 1.30 -7.06 -2.09
CA ARG A 37 2.02 -6.89 -0.81
C ARG A 37 3.53 -6.93 -0.98
N LYS A 38 4.04 -7.86 -1.80
CA LYS A 38 5.47 -7.93 -2.15
C LYS A 38 6.01 -6.67 -2.85
N LYS A 39 5.15 -5.87 -3.48
CA LYS A 39 5.53 -4.60 -4.09
C LYS A 39 5.37 -3.41 -3.13
N VAL A 40 4.38 -3.47 -2.24
CA VAL A 40 4.11 -2.43 -1.25
C VAL A 40 5.19 -2.41 -0.16
N GLU A 41 5.55 -3.55 0.41
CA GLU A 41 6.57 -3.65 1.48
C GLU A 41 7.91 -2.93 1.14
N PRO A 42 8.57 -3.18 -0.01
CA PRO A 42 9.81 -2.47 -0.32
C PRO A 42 9.57 -0.97 -0.59
N MET A 43 8.38 -0.59 -1.04
CA MET A 43 8.02 0.80 -1.29
C MET A 43 7.84 1.57 0.03
N GLU A 44 7.15 0.97 1.02
CA GLU A 44 7.03 1.50 2.39
C GLU A 44 8.41 1.77 3.00
N VAL A 45 9.33 0.82 2.87
CA VAL A 45 10.72 0.99 3.33
C VAL A 45 11.40 2.15 2.61
N GLU A 46 11.27 2.25 1.29
CA GLU A 46 11.89 3.33 0.51
C GLU A 46 11.31 4.71 0.86
N VAL A 47 10.00 4.78 1.14
CA VAL A 47 9.31 6.00 1.63
C VAL A 47 9.90 6.44 2.97
N LEU A 48 10.04 5.50 3.92
CA LEU A 48 10.62 5.78 5.24
C LEU A 48 12.08 6.24 5.15
N GLU A 49 12.89 5.56 4.34
CA GLU A 49 14.29 5.96 4.13
C GLU A 49 14.41 7.34 3.49
N THR A 50 13.58 7.62 2.48
CA THR A 50 13.58 8.93 1.80
C THR A 50 13.12 10.03 2.74
N SER A 51 12.12 9.77 3.59
CA SER A 51 11.66 10.69 4.63
C SER A 51 12.76 10.98 5.67
N SER A 52 13.52 9.96 6.09
CA SER A 52 14.66 10.16 6.99
C SER A 52 15.73 11.04 6.37
N LYS A 53 16.10 10.76 5.10
CA LYS A 53 17.09 11.57 4.35
C LYS A 53 16.64 13.02 4.21
N LEU A 54 15.36 13.27 3.92
CA LEU A 54 14.81 14.62 3.87
C LEU A 54 15.01 15.39 5.17
N LYS A 55 14.70 14.76 6.32
CA LYS A 55 14.90 15.37 7.64
C LYS A 55 16.37 15.66 7.94
N ASP A 56 17.26 14.75 7.56
CA ASP A 56 18.70 14.94 7.75
C ASP A 56 19.22 16.11 6.91
N VAL A 57 18.84 16.18 5.64
CA VAL A 57 19.20 17.31 4.75
C VAL A 57 18.63 18.62 5.28
N GLU A 58 17.37 18.64 5.71
CA GLU A 58 16.73 19.82 6.30
C GLU A 58 17.49 20.33 7.54
N ARG A 59 17.89 19.42 8.44
CA ARG A 59 18.69 19.77 9.62
C ARG A 59 20.03 20.38 9.23
N VAL A 60 20.76 19.76 8.29
CA VAL A 60 22.06 20.27 7.84
C VAL A 60 21.91 21.63 7.14
N LEU A 61 20.85 21.81 6.35
CA LEU A 61 20.53 23.06 5.67
C LEU A 61 20.24 24.16 6.70
N HIS A 62 19.48 23.87 7.75
CA HIS A 62 19.21 24.80 8.83
C HIS A 62 20.50 25.23 9.56
N ASP A 63 21.38 24.28 9.87
CA ASP A 63 22.68 24.55 10.51
C ASP A 63 23.57 25.43 9.62
N LYS A 64 23.62 25.15 8.31
CA LYS A 64 24.40 25.93 7.34
C LYS A 64 23.85 27.35 7.19
N LEU A 65 22.54 27.52 7.13
CA LEU A 65 21.90 28.84 7.10
C LEU A 65 22.18 29.64 8.37
N ASN A 66 22.14 29.01 9.54
CA ASN A 66 22.48 29.65 10.81
C ASN A 66 23.96 30.07 10.85
N LYS A 67 24.88 29.23 10.36
CA LYS A 67 26.29 29.60 10.19
C LYS A 67 26.44 30.78 9.22
N ALA A 68 25.75 30.77 8.08
CA ALA A 68 25.79 31.85 7.10
C ALA A 68 25.30 33.18 7.69
N LYS A 69 24.23 33.16 8.49
CA LYS A 69 23.75 34.34 9.24
C LYS A 69 24.81 34.89 10.21
N ARG A 70 25.51 34.00 10.93
CA ARG A 70 26.60 34.39 11.85
C ARG A 70 27.76 35.03 11.09
N VAL A 71 28.22 34.42 10.00
CA VAL A 71 29.29 34.97 9.15
C VAL A 71 28.90 36.33 8.57
N LYS A 72 27.65 36.48 8.09
CA LYS A 72 27.14 37.76 7.61
C LYS A 72 27.17 38.84 8.70
N LYS A 73 26.84 38.49 9.95
CA LYS A 73 26.94 39.43 11.08
C LYS A 73 28.39 39.82 11.37
N LEU A 74 29.33 38.87 11.28
CA LEU A 74 30.76 39.15 11.46
C LEU A 74 31.28 40.09 10.36
N TYR A 75 30.93 39.84 9.10
CA TYR A 75 31.25 40.72 7.96
C TYR A 75 30.80 42.17 8.19
N LEU A 76 29.57 42.37 8.66
CA LEU A 76 29.03 43.71 8.95
C LEU A 76 29.71 44.41 10.13
N ASN A 77 30.34 43.66 11.03
CA ASN A 77 31.04 44.18 12.21
C ASN A 77 32.57 44.23 12.04
N SER A 78 33.09 43.82 10.88
CA SER A 78 34.53 43.83 10.60
C SER A 78 35.07 45.25 10.59
N LYS A 79 36.28 45.42 11.13
CA LYS A 79 36.93 46.73 11.21
C LYS A 79 37.95 46.95 10.11
N THR A 80 38.34 45.86 9.44
CA THR A 80 39.37 45.88 8.40
C THR A 80 38.88 45.22 7.12
N ASP A 81 39.36 45.71 5.98
CA ASP A 81 39.07 45.12 4.67
C ASP A 81 39.53 43.66 4.57
N GLY A 82 40.59 43.29 5.29
CA GLY A 82 41.08 41.91 5.35
C GLY A 82 40.06 40.95 5.99
N GLU A 83 39.48 41.33 7.12
CA GLU A 83 38.42 40.58 7.80
C GLU A 83 37.15 40.49 6.93
N MET A 84 36.76 41.60 6.28
CA MET A 84 35.62 41.62 5.37
C MET A 84 35.80 40.60 4.23
N ARG A 85 36.96 40.61 3.55
CA ARG A 85 37.26 39.66 2.48
C ARG A 85 37.29 38.21 2.94
N MET A 86 37.71 37.96 4.18
CA MET A 86 37.70 36.62 4.76
C MET A 86 36.27 36.12 4.97
N HIS A 87 35.43 36.91 5.62
CA HIS A 87 34.04 36.54 5.88
C HIS A 87 33.19 36.46 4.61
N GLU A 88 33.47 37.29 3.61
CA GLU A 88 32.84 37.20 2.30
C GLU A 88 33.11 35.85 1.64
N LYS A 89 34.38 35.40 1.59
CA LYS A 89 34.74 34.09 1.05
C LYS A 89 34.08 32.92 1.81
N ASP A 90 34.02 33.01 3.14
CA ASP A 90 33.37 31.97 3.95
C ASP A 90 31.86 31.94 3.74
N TYR A 91 31.23 33.12 3.59
CA TYR A 91 29.81 33.24 3.26
C TYR A 91 29.51 32.63 1.88
N GLU A 92 30.32 32.93 0.86
CA GLU A 92 30.17 32.35 -0.48
C GLU A 92 30.27 30.83 -0.47
N LYS A 93 31.24 30.27 0.27
CA LYS A 93 31.38 28.81 0.42
C LYS A 93 30.14 28.20 1.08
N LEU A 94 29.66 28.81 2.17
CA LEU A 94 28.45 28.36 2.85
C LEU A 94 27.22 28.42 1.94
N MET A 95 27.06 29.49 1.16
CA MET A 95 25.93 29.62 0.23
C MET A 95 26.01 28.61 -0.90
N LYS A 96 27.21 28.30 -1.42
CA LYS A 96 27.39 27.20 -2.40
C LYS A 96 26.95 25.85 -1.83
N ASP A 97 27.30 25.56 -0.58
CA ASP A 97 26.85 24.33 0.09
C ASP A 97 25.33 24.32 0.29
N VAL A 98 24.74 25.44 0.72
CA VAL A 98 23.28 25.58 0.88
C VAL A 98 22.58 25.33 -0.45
N HIS A 99 23.04 25.91 -1.56
CA HIS A 99 22.43 25.67 -2.87
C HIS A 99 22.53 24.20 -3.33
N LYS A 100 23.60 23.48 -2.96
CA LYS A 100 23.71 22.05 -3.25
C LYS A 100 22.68 21.24 -2.43
N LEU A 101 22.58 21.52 -1.13
CA LEU A 101 21.63 20.86 -0.25
C LEU A 101 20.18 21.17 -0.63
N ASP A 102 19.90 22.39 -1.07
CA ASP A 102 18.56 22.80 -1.52
C ASP A 102 18.12 22.03 -2.78
N LYS A 103 19.05 21.81 -3.72
CA LYS A 103 18.81 20.94 -4.89
C LYS A 103 18.56 19.49 -4.47
N GLU A 104 19.43 18.95 -3.62
CA GLU A 104 19.27 17.58 -3.09
C GLU A 104 17.93 17.41 -2.36
N TYR A 105 17.54 18.39 -1.54
CA TYR A 105 16.25 18.40 -0.86
C TYR A 105 15.08 18.40 -1.85
N ALA A 106 15.14 19.23 -2.91
CA ALA A 106 14.11 19.27 -3.94
C ALA A 106 13.96 17.93 -4.67
N GLU A 107 15.08 17.31 -5.06
CA GLU A 107 15.11 15.99 -5.71
C GLU A 107 14.53 14.90 -4.79
N LEU A 108 14.93 14.88 -3.51
CA LEU A 108 14.39 13.93 -2.53
C LEU A 108 12.90 14.15 -2.29
N LYS A 109 12.44 15.40 -2.27
CA LYS A 109 11.02 15.74 -2.06
C LYS A 109 10.16 15.29 -3.24
N GLU A 110 10.64 15.49 -4.46
CA GLU A 110 9.97 14.98 -5.66
C GLU A 110 9.92 13.46 -5.65
N LYS A 111 11.03 12.79 -5.31
CA LYS A 111 11.09 11.33 -5.16
C LYS A 111 10.09 10.83 -4.13
N TYR A 112 10.07 11.43 -2.94
CA TYR A 112 9.15 11.08 -1.86
C TYR A 112 7.69 11.19 -2.31
N THR A 113 7.34 12.30 -2.97
CA THR A 113 5.98 12.54 -3.47
C THR A 113 5.55 11.47 -4.48
N LYS A 114 6.45 11.09 -5.39
CA LYS A 114 6.18 10.01 -6.37
C LYS A 114 6.01 8.66 -5.72
N LEU A 115 6.81 8.34 -4.70
CA LEU A 115 6.72 7.08 -3.96
C LEU A 115 5.39 6.99 -3.22
N VAL A 116 5.05 7.99 -2.40
CA VAL A 116 3.78 8.04 -1.66
C VAL A 116 2.58 7.92 -2.59
N PHE A 117 2.57 8.66 -3.70
CA PHE A 117 1.49 8.57 -4.69
C PHE A 117 1.35 7.17 -5.31
N THR A 118 2.47 6.47 -5.50
CA THR A 118 2.46 5.12 -6.07
C THR A 118 2.01 4.10 -5.03
N GLU A 119 2.47 4.25 -3.80
CA GLU A 119 2.07 3.46 -2.64
C GLU A 119 0.56 3.56 -2.40
N ASP A 120 0.01 4.78 -2.35
CA ASP A 120 -1.44 5.02 -2.19
C ASP A 120 -2.25 4.28 -3.26
N LYS A 121 -1.83 4.33 -4.53
CA LYS A 121 -2.49 3.61 -5.63
C LYS A 121 -2.41 2.10 -5.51
N LEU A 122 -1.34 1.57 -4.91
CA LEU A 122 -1.21 0.13 -4.68
C LEU A 122 -2.10 -0.29 -3.50
N LEU A 123 -2.16 0.51 -2.45
CA LEU A 123 -3.04 0.30 -1.30
C LEU A 123 -4.52 0.35 -1.70
N GLU A 124 -4.93 1.30 -2.56
CA GLU A 124 -6.29 1.34 -3.13
C GLU A 124 -6.63 0.02 -3.84
N LYS A 125 -5.72 -0.48 -4.68
CA LYS A 125 -5.91 -1.76 -5.38
C LYS A 125 -5.94 -2.95 -4.44
N GLU A 126 -5.16 -2.92 -3.36
CA GLU A 126 -5.21 -3.95 -2.33
C GLU A 126 -6.58 -3.97 -1.65
N MET A 127 -7.10 -2.79 -1.28
CA MET A 127 -8.43 -2.65 -0.69
C MET A 127 -9.53 -3.18 -1.62
N GLU A 128 -9.52 -2.80 -2.89
CA GLU A 128 -10.50 -3.30 -3.88
C GLU A 128 -10.47 -4.83 -3.99
N LEU A 129 -9.27 -5.43 -3.93
CA LEU A 129 -9.12 -6.88 -4.00
C LEU A 129 -9.58 -7.58 -2.72
N GLU A 130 -9.32 -7.02 -1.54
CA GLU A 130 -9.83 -7.54 -0.26
C GLU A 130 -11.36 -7.44 -0.18
N GLU A 131 -11.95 -6.32 -0.62
CA GLU A 131 -13.40 -6.16 -0.71
C GLU A 131 -14.01 -7.22 -1.63
N LYS A 132 -13.45 -7.37 -2.85
CA LYS A 132 -13.87 -8.41 -3.80
C LYS A 132 -13.73 -9.82 -3.22
N LYS A 133 -12.66 -10.08 -2.47
CA LYS A 133 -12.47 -11.36 -1.78
C LYS A 133 -13.58 -11.60 -0.75
N GLY A 134 -13.93 -10.57 0.04
CA GLY A 134 -15.04 -10.59 0.97
C GLY A 134 -16.38 -10.91 0.29
N GLU A 135 -16.69 -10.25 -0.82
CA GLU A 135 -17.90 -10.52 -1.62
C GLU A 135 -17.95 -11.98 -2.09
N LEU A 136 -16.82 -12.52 -2.56
CA LEU A 136 -16.74 -13.91 -3.01
C LEU A 136 -16.96 -14.89 -1.85
N TYR A 137 -16.43 -14.61 -0.66
CA TYR A 137 -16.72 -15.44 0.52
C TYR A 137 -18.20 -15.39 0.91
N HIS A 138 -18.82 -14.22 0.92
CA HIS A 138 -20.26 -14.11 1.18
C HIS A 138 -21.09 -14.86 0.15
N LYS A 139 -20.71 -14.78 -1.14
CA LYS A 139 -21.35 -15.52 -2.22
C LYS A 139 -21.21 -17.03 -2.04
N ARG A 140 -20.01 -17.50 -1.68
CA ARG A 140 -19.74 -18.92 -1.34
C ARG A 140 -20.58 -19.38 -0.16
N GLU A 141 -20.64 -18.59 0.91
CA GLU A 141 -21.45 -18.89 2.10
C GLU A 141 -22.95 -19.00 1.74
N HIS A 142 -23.46 -18.09 0.92
CA HIS A 142 -24.83 -18.15 0.44
C HIS A 142 -25.12 -19.42 -0.37
N TYR A 143 -24.20 -19.84 -1.25
CA TYR A 143 -24.33 -21.10 -1.97
C TYR A 143 -24.30 -22.31 -1.04
N MET A 144 -23.42 -22.32 -0.04
CA MET A 144 -23.38 -23.37 0.99
C MET A 144 -24.69 -23.49 1.75
N LYS A 145 -25.22 -22.38 2.30
CA LYS A 145 -26.51 -22.38 3.02
C LYS A 145 -27.63 -22.93 2.15
N ARG A 146 -27.66 -22.57 0.86
CA ARG A 146 -28.67 -23.06 -0.08
C ARG A 146 -28.51 -24.56 -0.36
N ALA A 147 -27.28 -25.04 -0.50
CA ALA A 147 -26.99 -26.46 -0.64
C ALA A 147 -27.42 -27.25 0.61
N GLU A 148 -27.08 -26.77 1.81
CA GLU A 148 -27.49 -27.38 3.09
C GLU A 148 -29.02 -27.49 3.22
N HIS A 149 -29.75 -26.43 2.86
CA HIS A 149 -31.21 -26.44 2.90
C HIS A 149 -31.81 -27.51 1.97
N ILE A 150 -31.23 -27.66 0.78
CA ILE A 150 -31.65 -28.67 -0.20
C ILE A 150 -31.33 -30.07 0.34
N MET A 151 -30.13 -30.29 0.87
CA MET A 151 -29.73 -31.56 1.47
C MET A 151 -30.63 -31.94 2.66
N LYS A 152 -30.97 -30.99 3.54
CA LYS A 152 -31.88 -31.22 4.67
C LYS A 152 -33.27 -31.64 4.20
N ARG A 153 -33.81 -30.99 3.16
CA ARG A 153 -35.09 -31.37 2.55
C ARG A 153 -35.03 -32.78 1.93
N LEU A 154 -33.93 -33.11 1.28
CA LEU A 154 -33.67 -34.45 0.72
C LEU A 154 -33.64 -35.51 1.81
N SER A 155 -32.80 -35.32 2.84
CA SER A 155 -32.66 -36.23 3.97
C SER A 155 -34.00 -36.47 4.66
N THR A 156 -34.80 -35.41 4.85
CA THR A 156 -36.15 -35.53 5.42
C THR A 156 -37.08 -36.36 4.53
N LYS A 157 -37.03 -36.17 3.20
CA LYS A 157 -37.85 -36.97 2.26
C LYS A 157 -37.41 -38.43 2.24
N ILE A 158 -36.11 -38.70 2.19
CA ILE A 158 -35.53 -40.07 2.21
C ILE A 158 -35.94 -40.79 3.49
N ASN A 159 -35.79 -40.15 4.66
CA ASN A 159 -36.16 -40.73 5.94
C ASN A 159 -37.65 -41.08 5.98
N ARG A 160 -38.53 -40.18 5.53
CA ARG A 160 -39.98 -40.44 5.47
C ARG A 160 -40.35 -41.62 4.57
N THR A 161 -39.68 -41.79 3.44
CA THR A 161 -39.88 -42.95 2.55
C THR A 161 -39.26 -44.25 3.06
N ARG A 162 -38.37 -44.18 4.05
CA ARG A 162 -37.70 -45.37 4.64
C ARG A 162 -38.41 -45.86 5.90
N THR A 163 -39.17 -44.99 6.56
CA THR A 163 -40.01 -45.28 7.74
C THR A 163 -41.49 -45.51 7.41
N ALA A 164 -41.89 -45.31 6.14
CA ALA A 164 -43.22 -45.63 5.61
C ALA A 164 -43.16 -46.94 4.83
#